data_AF-A0A5C5G1M7-F1
#
_entry.id   AF-A0A5C5G1M7-F1
#
_cell.length_a   1.000
_cell.length_b   1.000
_cell.length_c   1.000
_cell.angle_alpha   90.00
_cell.angle_beta   90.00
_cell.angle_gamma   90.00
#
_symmetry.space_group_name_H-M   'P 1'
#
loop_
_entity.id
_entity.type
_entity.pdbx_description
1 polymer ?
#
loop_
_entity_poly.entity_id
_entity_poly.type
_entity_poly.pdbx_seq_one_letter_code
_entity_poly.pdbx_strand_id
1 'polypeptide(L)'
;MSTQLPDEVLLAILDEASTPASGRTDYRIRQRTMRSVCLASRRLFRLAQPLLWQQVWVDSRDDLAALRACPVVAALGGLTTTYRAELTWNEKAAEVHDLLPNVIEMRLEKGYDDELHLPVLEGFTKLRRLTLAHQRLATTPPLLPHLERLDIIDVEAGSHLGDQWFCPDLLPRLRVLYIHSWLDSDFNLGAQLDDMVSWRMYDQCERGSLEAKEGRAGVARAEGGVHGARRPGGAGRSPGE
;
A
#
# COMPACT_ATOMS: atom_id res chain seq x y z
N MET A 1 4.49 31.79 -38.79
CA MET A 1 4.65 30.33 -38.60
C MET A 1 4.41 30.03 -37.13
N SER A 2 3.45 29.16 -36.80
CA SER A 2 3.16 28.82 -35.41
C SER A 2 4.30 27.97 -34.85
N THR A 3 5.07 28.52 -33.91
CA THR A 3 6.15 27.83 -33.20
C THR A 3 5.66 26.95 -32.06
N GLN A 4 4.34 26.73 -31.95
CA GLN A 4 3.75 25.98 -30.87
C GLN A 4 3.72 24.49 -31.20
N LEU A 5 4.31 23.68 -30.32
CA LEU A 5 4.16 22.23 -30.35
C LEU A 5 2.67 21.85 -30.25
N PRO A 6 2.19 20.82 -30.96
CA PRO A 6 0.83 20.29 -30.81
C PRO A 6 0.55 19.74 -29.39
N ASP A 7 -0.71 19.75 -28.95
CA ASP A 7 -1.12 19.24 -27.62
C ASP A 7 -0.75 17.76 -27.44
N GLU A 8 -0.90 16.95 -28.50
CA GLU A 8 -0.59 15.51 -28.48
C GLU A 8 0.90 15.24 -28.18
N VAL A 9 1.80 16.04 -28.77
CA VAL A 9 3.25 15.91 -28.53
C VAL A 9 3.59 16.33 -27.11
N LEU A 10 2.95 17.39 -26.59
CA LEU A 10 3.12 17.79 -25.20
C LEU A 10 2.61 16.71 -24.25
N LEU A 11 1.44 16.12 -24.52
CA LEU A 11 0.91 15.04 -23.70
C LEU A 11 1.83 13.82 -23.68
N ALA A 12 2.39 13.41 -24.83
CA ALA A 12 3.37 12.32 -24.85
C ALA A 12 4.60 12.58 -23.97
N ILE A 13 5.10 13.82 -23.95
CA ILE A 13 6.21 14.22 -23.06
C ILE A 13 5.77 14.21 -21.59
N LEU A 14 4.56 14.71 -21.30
CA LEU A 14 4.03 14.78 -19.95
C LEU A 14 3.68 13.40 -19.39
N ASP A 15 3.20 12.49 -20.23
CA ASP A 15 2.88 11.11 -19.86
C ASP A 15 4.13 10.41 -19.35
N GLU A 16 5.25 10.53 -20.08
CA GLU A 16 6.55 10.00 -19.65
C GLU A 16 6.98 10.57 -18.29
N ALA A 17 6.90 11.90 -18.13
CA ALA A 17 7.22 12.57 -16.87
C ALA A 17 6.25 12.22 -15.71
N SER A 18 5.06 11.72 -16.05
CA SER A 18 4.01 11.35 -15.11
C SER A 18 3.97 9.85 -14.78
N THR A 19 4.94 9.07 -15.27
CA THR A 19 5.08 7.64 -14.95
C THR A 19 4.92 7.39 -13.45
N PRO A 20 4.06 6.43 -13.02
CA PRO A 20 3.83 6.16 -11.61
C PRO A 20 5.13 5.83 -10.87
N ALA A 21 5.36 6.52 -9.77
CA ALA A 21 6.54 6.32 -8.95
C ALA A 21 6.42 5.08 -8.07
N SER A 22 7.48 4.26 -8.01
CA SER A 22 7.55 3.07 -7.17
C SER A 22 7.98 3.35 -5.73
N GLY A 23 8.59 4.50 -5.45
CA GLY A 23 9.06 4.88 -4.13
C GLY A 23 8.64 6.29 -3.73
N ARG A 24 8.72 6.58 -2.43
CA ARG A 24 8.29 7.87 -1.85
C ARG A 24 9.10 9.06 -2.37
N THR A 25 10.42 8.89 -2.51
CA THR A 25 11.32 9.91 -3.05
C THR A 25 10.97 10.24 -4.49
N ASP A 26 10.81 9.22 -5.33
CA ASP A 26 10.45 9.38 -6.75
C ASP A 26 9.07 10.02 -6.90
N TYR A 27 8.12 9.65 -6.04
CA TYR A 27 6.79 10.26 -6.01
C TYR A 27 6.87 11.77 -5.72
N ARG A 28 7.68 12.17 -4.72
CA ARG A 28 7.87 13.60 -4.41
C ARG A 28 8.53 14.35 -5.54
N ILE A 29 9.53 13.75 -6.20
CA ILE A 29 10.20 14.34 -7.38
C ILE A 29 9.18 14.51 -8.51
N ARG A 30 8.44 13.46 -8.86
CA ARG A 30 7.36 13.48 -9.85
C ARG A 30 6.33 14.58 -9.56
N GLN A 31 5.79 14.62 -8.35
CA GLN A 31 4.80 15.61 -7.93
C GLN A 31 5.35 17.04 -8.04
N ARG A 32 6.59 17.28 -7.62
CA ARG A 32 7.25 18.59 -7.75
C ARG A 32 7.40 18.99 -9.22
N THR A 33 7.92 18.10 -10.05
CA THR A 33 8.11 18.32 -11.49
C THR A 33 6.79 18.68 -12.18
N MET A 34 5.75 17.87 -11.96
CA MET A 34 4.44 18.10 -12.56
C MET A 34 3.78 19.39 -12.07
N ARG A 35 3.95 19.77 -10.80
CA ARG A 35 3.51 21.08 -10.29
C ARG A 35 4.25 22.23 -10.96
N SER A 36 5.57 22.13 -11.14
CA SER A 36 6.34 23.14 -11.86
C SER A 36 5.89 23.29 -13.32
N VAL A 37 5.57 22.19 -14.00
CA VAL A 37 4.97 22.21 -15.35
C VAL A 37 3.63 22.92 -15.36
N CYS A 38 2.75 22.62 -14.40
CA CYS A 38 1.45 23.27 -14.27
C CYS A 38 1.57 24.79 -14.09
N LEU A 39 2.62 25.27 -13.42
CA LEU A 39 2.86 26.70 -13.20
C LEU A 39 3.48 27.42 -14.42
N ALA A 40 4.08 26.68 -15.35
CA ALA A 40 4.78 27.28 -16.49
C ALA A 40 3.84 27.95 -17.50
N SER A 41 2.64 27.41 -17.72
CA SER A 41 1.60 28.06 -18.55
C SER A 41 0.21 27.50 -18.30
N ARG A 42 -0.84 28.27 -18.65
CA ARG A 42 -2.24 27.80 -18.59
C ARG A 42 -2.50 26.58 -19.48
N ARG A 43 -1.83 26.50 -20.62
CA ARG A 43 -1.94 25.37 -21.55
C ARG A 43 -1.40 24.10 -20.90
N LEU A 44 -0.20 24.17 -20.33
CA LEU A 44 0.43 23.05 -19.62
C LEU A 44 -0.33 22.68 -18.36
N PHE A 45 -0.85 23.65 -17.60
CA PHE A 45 -1.72 23.41 -16.45
C PHE A 45 -2.87 22.46 -16.82
N ARG A 46 -3.62 22.79 -17.87
CA ARG A 46 -4.77 22.00 -18.32
C ARG A 46 -4.40 20.58 -18.75
N LEU A 47 -3.22 20.38 -19.36
CA LEU A 47 -2.76 19.07 -19.82
C LEU A 47 -2.16 18.23 -18.69
N ALA A 48 -1.36 18.84 -17.81
CA ALA A 48 -0.62 18.16 -16.75
C ALA A 48 -1.46 17.90 -15.49
N GLN A 49 -2.51 18.69 -15.25
CA GLN A 49 -3.33 18.57 -14.04
C GLN A 49 -3.99 17.18 -13.90
N PRO A 50 -4.61 16.59 -14.94
CA PRO A 50 -5.10 15.20 -14.89
C PRO A 50 -4.01 14.19 -14.50
N LEU A 51 -2.81 14.33 -15.08
CA LEU A 51 -1.68 13.42 -14.88
C LEU A 51 -1.11 13.52 -13.47
N LEU A 52 -1.13 14.71 -12.86
CA LEU A 52 -0.72 14.92 -11.46
C LEU A 52 -1.53 14.03 -10.50
N TRP A 53 -2.82 13.85 -10.79
CA TRP A 53 -3.80 13.13 -9.96
C TRP A 53 -3.89 11.64 -10.26
N GLN A 54 -3.24 11.13 -11.31
CA GLN A 54 -3.26 9.69 -11.61
C GLN A 54 -2.69 8.81 -10.48
N GLN A 55 -1.76 9.35 -9.69
CA GLN A 55 -1.18 8.69 -8.53
C GLN A 55 -1.35 9.55 -7.28
N VAL A 56 -1.93 8.98 -6.24
CA VAL A 56 -2.07 9.59 -4.91
C VAL A 56 -1.32 8.76 -3.89
N TRP A 57 -0.52 9.43 -3.07
CA TRP A 57 0.21 8.84 -1.95
C TRP A 57 -0.19 9.52 -0.65
N VAL A 58 -0.51 8.74 0.37
CA VAL A 58 -0.93 9.22 1.68
C VAL A 58 -0.05 8.57 2.75
N ASP A 59 0.77 9.36 3.44
CA ASP A 59 1.72 8.85 4.44
C ASP A 59 1.21 8.98 5.87
N SER A 60 0.23 9.86 6.08
CA SER A 60 -0.20 10.29 7.39
C SER A 60 -1.70 10.53 7.44
N ARG A 61 -2.22 10.60 8.67
CA ARG A 61 -3.61 11.01 8.89
C ARG A 61 -3.87 12.43 8.39
N ASP A 62 -2.87 13.31 8.48
CA ASP A 62 -2.96 14.69 8.01
C ASP A 62 -3.02 14.76 6.49
N ASP A 63 -2.26 13.93 5.78
CA ASP A 63 -2.35 13.83 4.31
C ASP A 63 -3.75 13.37 3.87
N LEU A 64 -4.33 12.40 4.59
CA LEU A 64 -5.68 11.92 4.31
C LEU A 64 -6.73 13.01 4.58
N ALA A 65 -6.59 13.75 5.68
CA ALA A 65 -7.46 14.88 5.99
C ALA A 65 -7.32 16.01 4.95
N ALA A 66 -6.09 16.30 4.51
CA ALA A 66 -5.81 17.27 3.46
C ALA A 66 -6.40 16.84 2.10
N LEU A 67 -6.32 15.55 1.77
CA LEU A 67 -6.96 14.98 0.59
C LEU A 67 -8.48 15.21 0.64
N ARG A 68 -9.14 14.88 1.75
CA ARG A 68 -10.59 15.09 1.95
C ARG A 68 -11.01 16.55 1.83
N ALA A 69 -10.21 17.45 2.41
CA ALA A 69 -10.49 18.89 2.39
C ALA A 69 -10.20 19.52 1.02
N CYS A 70 -9.51 18.82 0.12
CA CYS A 70 -9.12 19.37 -1.17
C CYS A 70 -10.32 19.37 -2.14
N PRO A 71 -10.87 20.54 -2.52
CA PRO A 71 -12.05 20.60 -3.38
C PRO A 71 -11.80 20.04 -4.79
N VAL A 72 -10.53 19.98 -5.21
CA VAL A 72 -10.11 19.44 -6.49
C VAL A 72 -10.36 17.93 -6.58
N VAL A 73 -10.42 17.21 -5.45
CA VAL A 73 -10.70 15.76 -5.43
C VAL A 73 -12.07 15.44 -6.00
N ALA A 74 -13.08 16.28 -5.77
CA ALA A 74 -14.41 16.06 -6.36
C ALA A 74 -14.38 16.08 -7.90
N ALA A 75 -13.45 16.84 -8.50
CA ALA A 75 -13.31 16.94 -9.95
C ALA A 75 -12.33 15.93 -10.55
N LEU A 76 -11.23 15.63 -9.84
CA LEU A 76 -10.09 14.86 -10.38
C LEU A 76 -9.81 13.55 -9.64
N GLY A 77 -10.47 13.28 -8.52
CA GLY A 77 -10.28 12.05 -7.74
C GLY A 77 -10.56 10.79 -8.55
N GLY A 78 -11.57 10.84 -9.43
CA GLY A 78 -11.87 9.80 -10.41
C GLY A 78 -10.79 9.57 -11.47
N LEU A 79 -9.75 10.40 -11.57
CA LEU A 79 -8.62 10.14 -12.47
C LEU A 79 -7.51 9.34 -11.80
N THR A 80 -7.61 9.11 -10.49
CA THR A 80 -6.62 8.36 -9.72
C THR A 80 -6.73 6.88 -10.05
N THR A 81 -5.64 6.30 -10.56
CA THR A 81 -5.53 4.89 -10.91
C THR A 81 -4.56 4.14 -10.00
N THR A 82 -3.61 4.85 -9.40
CA THR A 82 -2.67 4.28 -8.42
C THR A 82 -2.83 4.98 -7.09
N TYR A 83 -3.08 4.20 -6.05
CA TYR A 83 -3.20 4.69 -4.68
C TYR A 83 -2.23 3.98 -3.76
N ARG A 84 -1.52 4.75 -2.93
CA ARG A 84 -0.55 4.23 -1.97
C ARG A 84 -0.81 4.83 -0.60
N ALA A 85 -0.79 3.98 0.42
CA ALA A 85 -1.03 4.38 1.78
C ALA A 85 0.02 3.80 2.72
N GLU A 86 0.67 4.67 3.48
CA GLU A 86 1.57 4.33 4.59
C GLU A 86 0.90 4.58 5.97
N LEU A 87 -0.40 4.31 6.11
CA LEU A 87 -1.19 4.70 7.29
C LEU A 87 -2.05 3.57 7.84
N THR A 88 -2.53 3.72 9.09
CA THR A 88 -3.42 2.71 9.71
C THR A 88 -4.78 2.76 9.07
N TRP A 89 -5.09 1.71 8.34
CA TRP A 89 -6.21 1.60 7.41
C TRP A 89 -7.58 1.42 8.08
N ASN A 90 -7.61 1.41 9.42
CA ASN A 90 -8.54 0.56 10.15
C ASN A 90 -10.00 1.03 10.15
N GLU A 91 -10.30 2.30 9.82
CA GLU A 91 -11.71 2.77 9.77
C GLU A 91 -12.00 3.79 8.66
N LYS A 92 -10.95 4.30 7.99
CA LYS A 92 -11.05 5.48 7.12
C LYS A 92 -10.93 5.18 5.63
N ALA A 93 -10.77 3.91 5.30
CA ALA A 93 -10.61 3.43 3.94
C ALA A 93 -11.92 3.46 3.12
N ALA A 94 -13.07 3.34 3.78
CA ALA A 94 -14.38 3.40 3.12
C ALA A 94 -14.58 4.78 2.49
N GLU A 95 -14.10 5.81 3.19
CA GLU A 95 -14.13 7.17 2.72
C GLU A 95 -13.12 7.42 1.58
N VAL A 96 -12.05 6.63 1.45
CA VAL A 96 -11.09 6.80 0.33
C VAL A 96 -11.70 6.33 -0.98
N HIS A 97 -12.51 5.27 -0.96
CA HIS A 97 -13.23 4.81 -2.14
C HIS A 97 -14.08 5.91 -2.76
N ASP A 98 -14.84 6.64 -1.94
CA ASP A 98 -15.73 7.71 -2.42
C ASP A 98 -14.96 8.88 -3.07
N LEU A 99 -13.73 9.10 -2.62
CA LEU A 99 -12.83 10.11 -3.18
C LEU A 99 -12.13 9.62 -4.45
N LEU A 100 -11.72 8.36 -4.46
CA LEU A 100 -10.84 7.75 -5.48
C LEU A 100 -11.47 6.47 -6.06
N PRO A 101 -12.63 6.54 -6.72
CA PRO A 101 -13.41 5.34 -7.09
C PRO A 101 -12.76 4.51 -8.22
N ASN A 102 -11.75 5.06 -8.90
CA ASN A 102 -11.16 4.45 -10.09
C ASN A 102 -9.77 3.84 -9.86
N VAL A 103 -9.40 3.58 -8.60
CA VAL A 103 -8.14 2.93 -8.25
C VAL A 103 -8.07 1.53 -8.86
N ILE A 104 -6.98 1.28 -9.59
CA ILE A 104 -6.65 0.01 -10.25
C ILE A 104 -5.52 -0.69 -9.50
N GLU A 105 -4.56 0.07 -8.99
CA GLU A 105 -3.41 -0.42 -8.22
C GLU A 105 -3.40 0.21 -6.83
N MET A 106 -3.38 -0.64 -5.80
CA MET A 106 -3.34 -0.23 -4.41
C MET A 106 -2.16 -0.87 -3.70
N ARG A 107 -1.38 -0.05 -2.97
CA ARG A 107 -0.36 -0.54 -2.04
C ARG A 107 -0.65 -0.04 -0.64
N LEU A 108 -0.82 -0.98 0.28
CA LEU A 108 -1.04 -0.73 1.70
C LEU A 108 0.19 -1.18 2.46
N GLU A 109 0.91 -0.23 3.04
CA GLU A 109 2.17 -0.48 3.73
C GLU A 109 2.11 0.09 5.14
N LYS A 110 2.18 -0.73 6.18
CA LYS A 110 2.27 -0.22 7.55
C LYS A 110 2.60 -1.35 8.51
N GLY A 111 3.42 -1.05 9.52
CA GLY A 111 3.84 -2.00 10.55
C GLY A 111 2.71 -2.58 11.40
N TYR A 112 3.04 -3.70 12.06
CA TYR A 112 2.19 -4.65 12.79
C TYR A 112 1.39 -4.11 13.99
N ASP A 113 1.33 -2.79 14.19
CA ASP A 113 0.72 -2.19 15.37
C ASP A 113 -0.80 -2.37 15.40
N ASP A 114 -1.44 -2.47 14.25
CA ASP A 114 -2.89 -2.61 14.15
C ASP A 114 -3.32 -3.62 13.08
N GLU A 115 -4.52 -4.17 13.26
CA GLU A 115 -5.14 -5.12 12.34
C GLU A 115 -5.77 -4.41 11.14
N LEU A 116 -5.49 -4.95 9.95
CA LEU A 116 -6.04 -4.46 8.70
C LEU A 116 -7.45 -5.02 8.49
N HIS A 117 -8.46 -4.14 8.56
CA HIS A 117 -9.84 -4.45 8.18
C HIS A 117 -10.02 -4.30 6.67
N LEU A 118 -10.22 -5.43 6.00
CA LEU A 118 -10.23 -5.51 4.53
C LEU A 118 -11.58 -5.49 3.82
N PRO A 119 -12.75 -5.75 4.45
CA PRO A 119 -14.04 -5.61 3.76
C PRO A 119 -14.22 -4.26 3.07
N VAL A 120 -13.52 -3.24 3.54
CA VAL A 120 -13.47 -1.92 2.93
C VAL A 120 -12.90 -1.90 1.49
N LEU A 121 -12.12 -2.90 1.11
CA LEU A 121 -11.58 -3.04 -0.24
C LEU A 121 -12.66 -3.41 -1.27
N GLU A 122 -13.80 -3.96 -0.83
CA GLU A 122 -14.92 -4.31 -1.71
C GLU A 122 -15.51 -3.10 -2.45
N GLY A 123 -15.35 -1.90 -1.88
CA GLY A 123 -15.71 -0.66 -2.57
C GLY A 123 -14.89 -0.45 -3.85
N PHE A 124 -13.63 -0.88 -3.90
CA PHE A 124 -12.74 -0.65 -5.03
C PHE A 124 -13.00 -1.65 -6.17
N THR A 125 -14.15 -1.50 -6.83
CA THR A 125 -14.63 -2.37 -7.91
C THR A 125 -13.70 -2.46 -9.13
N LYS A 126 -12.76 -1.52 -9.29
CA LYS A 126 -11.78 -1.53 -10.39
C LYS A 126 -10.40 -2.03 -9.98
N LEU A 127 -10.23 -2.45 -8.73
CA LEU A 127 -8.96 -2.90 -8.20
C LEU A 127 -8.51 -4.19 -8.92
N ARG A 128 -7.36 -4.11 -9.58
CA ARG A 128 -6.74 -5.23 -10.30
C ARG A 128 -5.42 -5.66 -9.68
N ARG A 129 -4.76 -4.76 -8.94
CA ARG A 129 -3.46 -5.02 -8.31
C ARG A 129 -3.48 -4.55 -6.87
N LEU A 130 -3.18 -5.45 -5.95
CA LEU A 130 -3.11 -5.17 -4.53
C LEU A 130 -1.75 -5.61 -3.99
N THR A 131 -1.09 -4.72 -3.27
CA THR A 131 0.10 -5.04 -2.48
C THR A 131 -0.19 -4.80 -1.01
N LEU A 132 -0.01 -5.83 -0.19
CA LEU A 132 -0.08 -5.78 1.26
C LEU A 132 1.34 -5.95 1.81
N ALA A 133 1.88 -4.90 2.43
CA ALA A 133 3.23 -4.89 2.96
C ALA A 133 3.24 -4.57 4.45
N HIS A 134 3.93 -5.41 5.23
CA HIS A 134 4.13 -5.25 6.68
C HIS A 134 2.85 -5.29 7.53
N GLN A 135 1.74 -5.77 6.97
CA GLN A 135 0.41 -5.73 7.60
C GLN A 135 0.16 -6.89 8.55
N ARG A 136 -0.74 -6.69 9.53
CA ARG A 136 -1.38 -7.77 10.29
C ARG A 136 -2.81 -8.00 9.79
N LEU A 137 -3.11 -9.19 9.29
CA LEU A 137 -4.44 -9.57 8.81
C LEU A 137 -5.17 -10.32 9.93
N ALA A 138 -6.35 -9.83 10.29
CA ALA A 138 -7.21 -10.47 11.30
C ALA A 138 -8.62 -10.77 10.79
N THR A 139 -8.91 -10.42 9.53
CA THR A 139 -10.24 -10.56 8.95
C THR A 139 -10.23 -11.53 7.78
N THR A 140 -11.41 -12.07 7.50
CA THR A 140 -11.67 -12.81 6.27
C THR A 140 -11.31 -11.93 5.06
N PRO A 141 -10.72 -12.51 4.01
CA PRO A 141 -10.46 -11.78 2.77
C PRO A 141 -11.75 -11.18 2.19
N PRO A 142 -11.68 -9.96 1.62
CA PRO A 142 -12.80 -9.36 0.92
C PRO A 142 -13.03 -10.03 -0.44
N LEU A 143 -14.26 -9.95 -0.95
CA LEU A 143 -14.55 -10.38 -2.31
C LEU A 143 -13.95 -9.38 -3.32
N LEU A 144 -12.93 -9.78 -4.07
CA LEU A 144 -12.25 -8.93 -5.06
C LEU A 144 -12.33 -9.55 -6.46
N PRO A 145 -13.48 -9.43 -7.15
CA PRO A 145 -13.78 -10.20 -8.35
C PRO A 145 -12.92 -9.81 -9.57
N HIS A 146 -12.24 -8.66 -9.50
CA HIS A 146 -11.39 -8.13 -10.57
C HIS A 146 -9.90 -8.16 -10.24
N LEU A 147 -9.52 -8.66 -9.06
CA LEU A 147 -8.12 -8.72 -8.66
C LEU A 147 -7.37 -9.73 -9.53
N GLU A 148 -6.34 -9.25 -10.21
CA GLU A 148 -5.49 -10.05 -11.11
C GLU A 148 -4.12 -10.34 -10.50
N ARG A 149 -3.65 -9.44 -9.63
CA ARG A 149 -2.36 -9.56 -8.95
C ARG A 149 -2.47 -9.22 -7.48
N LEU A 150 -1.92 -10.11 -6.65
CA LEU A 150 -1.80 -9.93 -5.21
C LEU A 150 -0.34 -10.14 -4.81
N ASP A 151 0.25 -9.11 -4.22
CA ASP A 151 1.60 -9.15 -3.66
C ASP A 151 1.50 -9.06 -2.13
N ILE A 152 2.07 -10.03 -1.43
CA ILE A 152 2.07 -10.15 0.03
C ILE A 152 3.52 -10.11 0.49
N ILE A 153 3.85 -9.10 1.30
CA ILE A 153 5.22 -8.82 1.72
C ILE A 153 5.22 -8.66 3.23
N ASP A 154 5.90 -9.58 3.94
CA ASP A 154 6.06 -9.53 5.39
C ASP A 154 4.74 -9.35 6.14
N VAL A 155 3.74 -10.15 5.77
CA VAL A 155 2.40 -10.07 6.37
C VAL A 155 2.28 -11.04 7.52
N GLU A 156 1.70 -10.60 8.63
CA GLU A 156 1.37 -11.44 9.79
C GLU A 156 -0.12 -11.80 9.76
N ALA A 157 -0.45 -13.08 9.92
CA ALA A 157 -1.83 -13.55 9.95
C ALA A 157 -1.92 -14.93 10.61
N GLY A 158 -3.05 -15.28 11.21
CA GLY A 158 -3.25 -16.62 11.75
C GLY A 158 -3.24 -17.67 10.64
N SER A 159 -2.67 -18.86 10.91
CA SER A 159 -2.59 -19.99 9.97
C SER A 159 -3.89 -20.26 9.20
N HIS A 160 -5.02 -20.26 9.91
CA HIS A 160 -6.35 -20.54 9.35
C HIS A 160 -6.83 -19.51 8.30
N LEU A 161 -6.19 -18.34 8.22
CA LEU A 161 -6.55 -17.31 7.23
C LEU A 161 -5.96 -17.61 5.85
N GLY A 162 -4.86 -18.36 5.75
CA GLY A 162 -4.25 -18.70 4.46
C GLY A 162 -5.26 -19.35 3.50
N ASP A 163 -5.88 -20.43 3.94
CA ASP A 163 -6.90 -21.16 3.16
C ASP A 163 -8.08 -20.29 2.73
N GLN A 164 -8.47 -19.33 3.57
CA GLN A 164 -9.58 -18.44 3.27
C GLN A 164 -9.16 -17.42 2.20
N TRP A 165 -7.99 -16.79 2.39
CA TRP A 165 -7.42 -15.78 1.50
C TRP A 165 -7.16 -16.28 0.10
N PHE A 166 -6.66 -17.50 0.00
CA PHE A 166 -6.32 -18.12 -1.27
C PHE A 166 -7.45 -19.06 -1.73
N CYS A 167 -8.69 -18.62 -1.50
CA CYS A 167 -9.88 -19.26 -2.04
C CYS A 167 -10.19 -18.70 -3.45
N PRO A 168 -10.24 -19.55 -4.50
CA PRO A 168 -10.58 -19.14 -5.86
C PRO A 168 -11.91 -18.38 -5.96
N ASP A 169 -12.89 -18.71 -5.12
CA ASP A 169 -14.23 -18.10 -5.18
C ASP A 169 -14.21 -16.61 -4.77
N LEU A 170 -13.25 -16.21 -3.93
CA LEU A 170 -13.09 -14.82 -3.47
C LEU A 170 -12.19 -14.01 -4.39
N LEU A 171 -11.27 -14.68 -5.09
CA LEU A 171 -10.30 -14.08 -6.01
C LEU A 171 -10.35 -14.75 -7.40
N PRO A 172 -11.51 -14.77 -8.09
CA PRO A 172 -11.73 -15.61 -9.27
C PRO A 172 -10.91 -15.22 -10.50
N ARG A 173 -10.28 -14.04 -10.50
CA ARG A 173 -9.44 -13.54 -11.60
C ARG A 173 -7.97 -13.44 -11.24
N LEU A 174 -7.56 -13.93 -10.08
CA LEU A 174 -6.17 -13.85 -9.65
C LEU A 174 -5.29 -14.71 -10.56
N ARG A 175 -4.29 -14.08 -11.19
CA ARG A 175 -3.34 -14.74 -12.10
C ARG A 175 -1.94 -14.76 -11.51
N VAL A 176 -1.59 -13.73 -10.74
CA VAL A 176 -0.28 -13.54 -10.14
C VAL A 176 -0.43 -13.43 -8.63
N LEU A 177 0.25 -14.32 -7.92
CA LEU A 177 0.32 -14.30 -6.46
C LEU A 177 1.78 -14.36 -6.05
N TYR A 178 2.26 -13.26 -5.49
CA TYR A 178 3.63 -13.15 -4.99
C TYR A 178 3.62 -13.12 -3.47
N ILE A 179 4.27 -14.10 -2.83
CA ILE A 179 4.35 -14.17 -1.37
C ILE A 179 5.83 -14.12 -0.98
N HIS A 180 6.26 -13.01 -0.40
CA HIS A 180 7.65 -12.87 0.07
C HIS A 180 7.83 -13.42 1.48
N SER A 181 6.83 -13.24 2.35
CA SER A 181 6.91 -13.59 3.76
C SER A 181 5.50 -13.56 4.34
N TRP A 182 5.12 -14.67 4.99
CA TRP A 182 3.89 -14.83 5.76
C TRP A 182 4.26 -15.36 7.14
N LEU A 183 3.97 -14.57 8.16
CA LEU A 183 4.29 -14.87 9.55
C LEU A 183 3.02 -15.36 10.24
N ASP A 184 3.07 -16.58 10.78
CA ASP A 184 1.98 -17.07 11.60
C ASP A 184 2.03 -16.42 12.98
N SER A 185 1.03 -15.62 13.30
CA SER A 185 0.90 -14.94 14.59
C SER A 185 0.83 -15.92 15.77
N ASP A 186 0.36 -17.14 15.54
CA ASP A 186 0.12 -18.13 16.59
C ASP A 186 1.41 -18.87 17.00
N PHE A 187 2.32 -19.08 16.04
CA PHE A 187 3.47 -19.96 16.24
C PHE A 187 4.84 -19.29 16.04
N ASN A 188 4.89 -18.02 15.59
CA ASN A 188 6.14 -17.35 15.16
C ASN A 188 6.97 -18.20 14.16
N LEU A 189 6.33 -19.11 13.45
CA LEU A 189 6.93 -19.94 12.42
C LEU A 189 6.52 -19.37 11.06
N GLY A 190 7.42 -19.45 10.09
CA GLY A 190 7.06 -19.17 8.70
C GLY A 190 6.09 -20.26 8.23
N ALA A 191 4.93 -19.85 7.72
CA ALA A 191 4.01 -20.78 7.11
C ALA A 191 4.59 -21.27 5.76
N GLN A 192 4.45 -22.56 5.45
CA GLN A 192 4.82 -23.08 4.14
C GLN A 192 3.71 -22.73 3.14
N LEU A 193 4.09 -22.41 1.90
CA LEU A 193 3.13 -22.05 0.85
C LEU A 193 2.08 -23.16 0.62
N ASP A 194 2.53 -24.41 0.69
CA ASP A 194 1.68 -25.59 0.48
C ASP A 194 0.60 -25.76 1.56
N ASP A 195 0.81 -25.18 2.75
CA ASP A 195 -0.17 -25.18 3.83
C ASP A 195 -1.19 -24.04 3.70
N MET A 196 -0.88 -23.00 2.92
CA MET A 196 -1.71 -21.80 2.80
C MET A 196 -2.53 -21.78 1.50
N VAL A 197 -1.95 -22.29 0.41
CA VAL A 197 -2.51 -22.13 -0.93
C VAL A 197 -3.17 -23.42 -1.37
N SER A 198 -4.49 -23.37 -1.51
CA SER A 198 -5.26 -24.48 -2.07
C SER A 198 -4.69 -24.92 -3.42
N TRP A 199 -4.64 -26.23 -3.68
CA TRP A 199 -4.23 -26.78 -4.98
C TRP A 199 -4.97 -26.14 -6.18
N ARG A 200 -6.22 -25.67 -5.98
CA ARG A 200 -7.00 -24.98 -7.02
C ARG A 200 -6.40 -23.65 -7.46
N MET A 201 -5.71 -22.95 -6.56
CA MET A 201 -5.03 -21.69 -6.90
C MET A 201 -3.81 -21.93 -7.78
N TYR A 202 -3.14 -23.08 -7.65
CA TYR A 202 -2.05 -23.45 -8.55
C TYR A 202 -2.52 -23.62 -10.00
N ASP A 203 -3.75 -24.11 -10.21
CA ASP A 203 -4.35 -24.23 -11.55
C ASP A 203 -4.81 -22.86 -12.10
N GLN A 204 -5.21 -21.95 -11.22
CA GLN A 204 -5.70 -20.62 -11.59
C GLN A 204 -4.56 -19.65 -11.92
N CYS A 205 -3.47 -19.68 -11.15
CA CYS A 205 -2.31 -18.84 -11.37
C CYS A 205 -1.52 -19.32 -12.58
N GLU A 206 -0.94 -18.38 -13.33
CA GLU A 206 -0.10 -18.74 -14.47
C GLU A 206 1.13 -19.53 -14.00
N ARG A 207 1.51 -20.58 -14.74
CA ARG A 207 2.72 -21.35 -14.42
C ARG A 207 3.93 -20.42 -14.31
N GLY A 208 4.55 -20.38 -13.13
CA GLY A 208 5.68 -19.50 -12.81
C GLY A 208 5.31 -18.15 -12.19
N SER A 209 4.03 -17.82 -12.04
CA SER A 209 3.57 -16.61 -11.33
C SER A 209 3.34 -16.81 -9.84
N LEU A 210 3.49 -18.05 -9.36
CA LEU A 210 3.57 -18.39 -7.94
C LEU A 210 5.05 -18.44 -7.57
N GLU A 211 5.57 -17.32 -7.06
CA GLU A 211 6.89 -17.28 -6.45
C GLU A 211 6.72 -17.07 -4.95
N ALA A 212 7.00 -18.13 -4.17
CA ALA A 212 7.34 -17.99 -2.77
C ALA A 212 8.87 -17.90 -2.68
N LYS A 213 9.38 -16.72 -2.35
CA LYS A 213 10.77 -16.62 -1.90
C LYS A 213 10.74 -16.87 -0.40
N GLU A 214 11.17 -18.04 0.03
CA GLU A 214 11.44 -18.29 1.44
C GLU A 214 12.49 -17.27 1.92
N GLY A 215 12.03 -16.17 2.51
CA GLY A 215 12.89 -15.29 3.27
C GLY A 215 13.47 -16.11 4.41
N ARG A 216 14.78 -16.38 4.38
CA ARG A 216 15.48 -16.90 5.57
C ARG A 216 15.12 -15.98 6.72
N ALA A 217 14.29 -16.46 7.63
CA ALA A 217 14.02 -15.80 8.90
C ALA A 217 15.35 -15.71 9.66
N GLY A 218 16.11 -14.65 9.39
CA GLY A 218 17.21 -14.22 10.22
C GLY A 218 16.57 -13.73 11.50
N VAL A 219 16.44 -14.62 12.48
CA VAL A 219 16.03 -14.32 13.85
C VAL A 219 17.09 -13.41 14.46
N ALA A 220 17.08 -12.13 14.10
CA ALA A 220 17.69 -11.07 14.88
C ALA A 220 16.66 -10.65 15.94
N ARG A 221 16.42 -11.56 16.89
CA ARG A 221 15.71 -11.22 18.11
C ARG A 221 16.55 -10.16 18.81
N ALA A 222 16.02 -8.95 18.92
CA ALA A 222 16.56 -7.94 19.83
C ALA A 222 16.55 -8.58 21.22
N GLU A 223 17.71 -9.04 21.68
CA GLU A 223 17.90 -9.40 23.07
C GLU A 223 17.62 -8.16 23.90
N GLY A 224 16.47 -8.17 24.58
CA GLY A 224 16.20 -7.28 25.68
C GLY A 224 17.30 -7.49 26.72
N GLY A 225 18.26 -6.57 26.74
CA GLY A 225 19.26 -6.45 27.78
C GLY A 225 18.59 -6.07 29.11
N VAL A 226 18.06 -7.06 29.82
CA VAL A 226 17.72 -6.97 31.23
C VAL A 226 18.94 -7.44 32.02
N HIS A 227 19.84 -6.52 32.38
CA HIS A 227 20.72 -6.70 33.55
C HIS A 227 21.34 -5.37 33.98
N GLY A 228 21.06 -4.96 35.22
CA GLY A 228 21.76 -3.84 35.83
C GLY A 228 21.08 -3.18 37.02
N ALA A 229 20.59 -3.95 37.99
CA ALA A 229 20.25 -3.43 39.30
C ALA A 229 21.48 -2.69 39.90
N ARG A 230 21.33 -1.39 40.20
CA ARG A 230 22.22 -0.69 41.14
C ARG A 230 21.42 -0.01 42.24
N ARG A 231 21.92 -0.25 43.44
CA ARG A 231 21.35 -0.06 44.78
C ARG A 231 20.93 1.37 45.12
N PRO A 232 20.04 1.52 46.12
CA PRO A 232 19.81 2.78 46.80
C PRO A 232 20.93 3.03 47.84
N GLY A 233 21.47 4.23 47.85
CA GLY A 233 22.40 4.72 48.86
C GLY A 233 22.87 6.12 48.46
N GLY A 234 22.80 7.15 49.29
CA GLY A 234 22.35 7.24 50.67
C GLY A 234 22.04 8.69 51.01
N ALA A 235 21.53 8.87 52.22
CA ALA A 235 21.19 10.14 52.84
C ALA A 235 22.39 11.09 52.95
N GLY A 236 22.14 12.38 52.74
CA GLY A 236 23.05 13.48 53.04
C GLY A 236 22.25 14.75 53.41
N ARG A 237 21.99 14.91 54.71
CA ARG A 237 21.71 16.17 55.44
C ARG A 237 22.76 17.25 55.08
N SER A 238 22.59 18.56 55.17
CA SER A 238 21.53 19.52 55.54
C SER A 238 22.00 20.90 55.04
N PRO A 239 21.12 21.90 54.86
CA PRO A 239 21.51 23.31 54.78
C PRO A 239 21.75 23.88 56.19
N GLY A 240 22.75 24.74 56.32
CA GLY A 240 23.01 25.49 57.54
C GLY A 240 22.21 26.78 57.59
N GLU A 241 21.39 26.92 58.63
CA GLU A 241 21.11 28.13 59.42
C GLU A 241 20.88 27.67 60.87
#